data_AF-A0A7J9J087-F1
#
_entry.id   AF-A0A7J9J087-F1
#
_cell.length_a   1.000
_cell.length_b   1.000
_cell.length_c   1.000
_cell.angle_alpha   90.00
_cell.angle_beta   90.00
_cell.angle_gamma   90.00
#
_symmetry.space_group_name_H-M   'P 1'
#
loop_
_entity.id
_entity.type
_entity.pdbx_description
1 polymer ?
#
loop_
_entity_poly.entity_id
_entity_poly.type
_entity_poly.pdbx_seq_one_letter_code
_entity_poly.pdbx_strand_id
1 'polypeptide(L)'
;MTHDAKSCMERPRKKGAKWTNMHIAPDEKIETFELDYDGKRDRWNGYDASTYARVIERYEARDDDDALKVDEAKVDESKQMDFAKVEKRVRTTGGGSTGTVRNLRIREDTAKYLLNLDVNSAYYDPKTRSMREDPLPDADPNEKFYEGDNQYRMSGQALEFKQLNIHAWEAFDKGQDIHMQAAPSQAELLFKNY
;
A
#
# COMPACT_ATOMS: atom_id res chain seq x y z
N MET A 1 -32.32 -12.08 -41.27
CA MET A 1 -32.84 -13.35 -40.69
C MET A 1 -31.70 -14.07 -39.99
N THR A 2 -31.68 -13.99 -38.66
CA THR A 2 -30.59 -14.50 -37.81
C THR A 2 -30.80 -15.93 -37.31
N HIS A 3 -32.02 -16.46 -37.43
CA HIS A 3 -32.38 -17.77 -36.91
C HIS A 3 -33.51 -18.43 -37.72
N ASP A 4 -33.67 -19.75 -37.53
CA ASP A 4 -34.77 -20.54 -38.10
C ASP A 4 -36.00 -20.58 -37.18
N ALA A 5 -37.17 -20.96 -37.73
CA ALA A 5 -38.42 -21.05 -36.96
C ALA A 5 -38.36 -21.96 -35.72
N LYS A 6 -37.44 -22.95 -35.70
CA LYS A 6 -37.25 -23.87 -34.56
C LYS A 6 -36.42 -23.27 -33.43
N SER A 7 -35.49 -22.36 -33.76
CA SER A 7 -34.61 -21.66 -32.82
C SER A 7 -35.10 -20.24 -32.52
N CYS A 8 -36.35 -19.93 -32.88
CA CYS A 8 -36.97 -18.64 -32.64
C CYS A 8 -37.22 -18.45 -31.14
N MET A 9 -36.70 -17.36 -30.58
CA MET A 9 -36.92 -17.02 -29.17
C MET A 9 -38.34 -16.48 -28.91
N GLU A 10 -39.05 -16.08 -29.97
CA GLU A 10 -40.42 -15.61 -29.88
C GLU A 10 -41.41 -16.77 -29.75
N ARG A 11 -42.53 -16.50 -29.07
CA ARG A 11 -43.55 -17.51 -28.83
C ARG A 11 -44.13 -18.04 -30.16
N PRO A 12 -44.23 -19.38 -30.35
CA PRO A 12 -44.76 -19.96 -31.58
C PRO A 12 -46.18 -19.45 -31.92
N ARG A 13 -46.36 -18.96 -33.14
CA ARG A 13 -47.63 -18.39 -33.60
C ARG A 13 -48.47 -19.43 -34.34
N LYS A 14 -49.79 -19.41 -34.13
CA LYS A 14 -50.75 -20.26 -34.88
C LYS A 14 -50.74 -19.98 -36.38
N LYS A 15 -50.57 -18.71 -36.76
CA LYS A 15 -50.30 -18.27 -38.15
C LYS A 15 -48.96 -17.53 -38.15
N GLY A 16 -48.00 -18.04 -38.91
CA GLY A 16 -46.64 -17.48 -38.95
C GLY A 16 -46.58 -16.10 -39.60
N ALA A 17 -45.58 -15.31 -39.22
CA ALA A 17 -45.34 -13.97 -39.76
C ALA A 17 -45.18 -13.95 -41.29
N LYS A 18 -44.72 -15.07 -41.89
CA LYS A 18 -44.67 -15.27 -43.35
C LYS A 18 -46.02 -15.05 -44.05
N TRP A 19 -47.13 -15.39 -43.39
CA TRP A 19 -48.48 -15.33 -43.97
C TRP A 19 -49.27 -14.10 -43.53
N THR A 20 -48.94 -13.52 -42.39
CA THR A 20 -49.67 -12.37 -41.82
C THR A 20 -48.94 -11.04 -41.99
N ASN A 21 -47.63 -11.05 -42.28
CA ASN A 21 -46.75 -9.89 -42.42
C ASN A 21 -46.85 -8.84 -41.29
N MET A 22 -47.32 -9.27 -40.12
CA MET A 22 -47.49 -8.43 -38.92
C MET A 22 -46.50 -8.85 -37.84
N HIS A 23 -46.01 -7.87 -37.06
CA HIS A 23 -45.07 -8.05 -35.96
C HIS A 23 -43.78 -8.77 -36.40
N ILE A 24 -43.00 -8.12 -37.29
CA ILE A 24 -41.68 -8.56 -37.72
C ILE A 24 -40.66 -8.12 -36.66
N ALA A 25 -39.90 -9.06 -36.10
CA ALA A 25 -38.86 -8.75 -35.13
C ALA A 25 -37.63 -8.14 -35.82
N PRO A 26 -36.88 -7.25 -35.15
CA PRO A 26 -35.59 -6.78 -35.65
C PRO A 26 -34.59 -7.94 -35.73
N ASP A 27 -33.64 -7.85 -36.67
CA ASP A 27 -32.54 -8.83 -36.77
C ASP A 27 -31.54 -8.65 -35.61
N GLU A 28 -31.04 -9.76 -35.07
CA GLU A 28 -30.07 -9.80 -33.97
C GLU A 28 -28.63 -9.54 -34.45
N LYS A 29 -27.76 -9.10 -33.54
CA LYS A 29 -26.32 -8.94 -33.84
C LYS A 29 -25.57 -10.21 -33.44
N ILE A 30 -24.91 -10.86 -34.41
CA ILE A 30 -24.10 -12.04 -34.18
C ILE A 30 -22.64 -11.58 -33.99
N GLU A 31 -22.09 -11.80 -32.80
CA GLU A 31 -20.71 -11.46 -32.48
C GLU A 31 -19.92 -12.73 -32.13
N THR A 32 -18.70 -12.83 -32.64
CA THR A 32 -17.77 -13.92 -32.35
C THR A 32 -16.54 -13.35 -31.65
N PHE A 33 -16.25 -13.83 -30.44
CA PHE A 33 -15.11 -13.42 -29.65
C PHE A 33 -14.20 -14.60 -29.34
N GLU A 34 -12.90 -14.41 -29.52
CA GLU A 34 -11.88 -15.34 -29.06
C GLU A 34 -11.37 -14.87 -27.70
N LEU A 35 -11.82 -15.54 -26.65
CA LEU A 35 -11.43 -15.28 -25.27
C LEU A 35 -10.57 -16.44 -24.74
N ASP A 36 -9.74 -16.12 -23.75
CA ASP A 36 -8.94 -17.08 -23.01
C ASP A 36 -9.82 -17.89 -22.02
N TYR A 37 -9.20 -18.77 -21.22
CA TYR A 37 -9.94 -19.64 -20.29
C TYR A 37 -10.69 -18.82 -19.23
N ASP A 38 -10.03 -17.78 -18.69
CA ASP A 38 -10.61 -16.92 -17.65
C ASP A 38 -11.63 -15.96 -18.26
N GLY A 39 -11.32 -15.35 -19.41
CA GLY A 39 -12.25 -14.49 -20.13
C GLY A 39 -13.54 -15.19 -20.53
N LYS A 40 -13.53 -16.48 -20.89
CA LYS A 40 -14.80 -17.23 -21.14
C LYS A 40 -15.63 -17.48 -19.89
N ARG A 41 -14.99 -17.49 -18.71
CA ARG A 41 -15.62 -17.79 -17.42
C ARG A 41 -15.79 -16.57 -16.53
N ASP A 42 -15.34 -15.42 -16.99
CA ASP A 42 -15.48 -14.19 -16.23
C ASP A 42 -16.97 -13.91 -16.02
N ARG A 43 -17.34 -13.92 -14.73
CA ARG A 43 -18.70 -13.67 -14.28
C ARG A 43 -19.15 -12.25 -14.63
N TRP A 44 -18.21 -11.33 -14.82
CA TRP A 44 -18.45 -9.94 -15.13
C TRP A 44 -18.50 -9.66 -16.64
N ASN A 45 -18.50 -10.68 -17.49
CA ASN A 45 -18.74 -10.50 -18.92
C ASN A 45 -20.08 -9.81 -19.17
N GLY A 46 -20.05 -8.71 -19.94
CA GLY A 46 -21.23 -7.90 -20.23
C GLY A 46 -21.66 -6.98 -19.07
N TYR A 47 -20.82 -6.81 -18.05
CA TYR A 47 -21.09 -5.85 -16.98
C TYR A 47 -21.01 -4.41 -17.48
N ASP A 48 -22.09 -3.65 -17.30
CA ASP A 48 -22.12 -2.21 -17.57
C ASP A 48 -21.70 -1.44 -16.32
N ALA A 49 -20.61 -0.67 -16.42
CA ALA A 49 -20.06 0.14 -15.34
C ALA A 49 -21.07 1.18 -14.82
N SER A 50 -22.04 1.63 -15.65
CA SER A 50 -23.08 2.57 -15.21
C SER A 50 -23.98 1.98 -14.12
N THR A 51 -24.15 0.65 -14.11
CA THR A 51 -25.02 -0.04 -13.14
C THR A 51 -24.45 -0.01 -11.72
N TYR A 52 -23.15 0.26 -11.57
CA TYR A 52 -22.51 0.44 -10.26
C TYR A 52 -23.05 1.67 -9.52
N ALA A 53 -23.57 2.68 -10.23
CA ALA A 53 -24.21 3.85 -9.62
C ALA A 53 -25.33 3.46 -8.64
N ARG A 54 -26.11 2.41 -8.95
CA ARG A 54 -27.17 1.90 -8.05
C ARG A 54 -26.62 1.36 -6.72
N VAL A 55 -25.39 0.88 -6.72
CA VAL A 55 -24.71 0.42 -5.50
C VAL A 55 -24.31 1.64 -4.67
N ILE A 56 -23.73 2.66 -5.32
CA ILE A 56 -23.37 3.94 -4.67
C ILE A 56 -24.60 4.57 -4.02
N GLU A 57 -25.69 4.75 -4.77
CA GLU A 57 -26.95 5.32 -4.27
C GLU A 57 -27.50 4.57 -3.04
N ARG A 58 -27.36 3.24 -3.02
CA ARG A 58 -27.78 2.42 -1.86
C ARG A 58 -26.94 2.70 -0.62
N TYR A 59 -25.62 2.88 -0.77
CA TYR A 59 -24.74 3.18 0.35
C TYR A 59 -24.94 4.61 0.84
N GLU A 60 -25.10 5.58 -0.07
CA GLU A 60 -25.41 6.97 0.28
C GLU A 60 -26.72 7.08 1.07
N ALA A 61 -27.79 6.43 0.62
CA ALA A 61 -29.07 6.42 1.33
C ALA A 61 -28.98 5.77 2.73
N ARG A 62 -28.05 4.82 2.93
CA ARG A 62 -27.79 4.22 4.24
C ARG A 62 -27.01 5.16 5.14
N ASP A 63 -25.97 5.82 4.61
CA ASP A 63 -25.17 6.77 5.37
C ASP A 63 -26.02 7.96 5.82
N ASP A 64 -26.98 8.41 4.99
CA ASP A 64 -27.97 9.43 5.36
C ASP A 64 -28.87 8.98 6.53
N ASP A 65 -29.39 7.75 6.50
CA ASP A 65 -30.20 7.18 7.58
C ASP A 65 -29.39 7.03 8.89
N ASP A 66 -28.12 6.61 8.78
CA ASP A 66 -27.22 6.51 9.93
C ASP A 66 -26.86 7.90 10.49
N ALA A 67 -26.68 8.93 9.64
CA ALA A 67 -26.47 10.30 10.06
C ALA A 67 -27.68 10.88 10.81
N LEU A 68 -28.91 10.65 10.29
CA LEU A 68 -30.14 11.07 10.95
C LEU A 68 -30.31 10.43 12.34
N LYS A 69 -29.94 9.15 12.51
CA LYS A 69 -29.95 8.48 13.82
C LYS A 69 -28.91 9.04 14.79
N VAL A 70 -27.71 9.40 14.30
CA VAL A 70 -26.68 10.02 15.13
C VAL A 70 -27.13 11.39 15.62
N ASP A 71 -27.80 12.18 14.78
CA ASP A 71 -28.34 13.47 15.19
C ASP A 71 -29.49 13.33 16.20
N GLU A 72 -30.37 12.34 16.05
CA GLU A 72 -31.39 12.02 17.05
C GLU A 72 -30.77 11.56 18.39
N ALA A 73 -29.70 10.75 18.35
CA ALA A 73 -28.98 10.31 19.55
C ALA A 73 -28.22 11.44 20.27
N LYS A 74 -27.61 12.39 19.54
CA LYS A 74 -26.94 13.57 20.12
C LYS A 74 -27.92 14.50 20.86
N VAL A 75 -29.17 14.58 20.40
CA VAL A 75 -30.23 15.34 21.09
C VAL A 75 -30.52 14.73 22.47
N ASP A 76 -30.49 13.40 22.61
CA ASP A 76 -30.67 12.72 23.89
C ASP A 76 -29.40 12.64 24.77
N GLU A 77 -28.20 12.57 24.19
CA GLU A 77 -26.92 12.56 24.93
C GLU A 77 -26.62 13.89 25.64
N SER A 78 -27.22 15.01 25.19
CA SER A 78 -27.16 16.28 25.93
C SER A 78 -27.70 16.19 27.38
N LYS A 79 -28.42 15.11 27.71
CA LYS A 79 -28.95 14.81 29.05
C LYS A 79 -28.14 13.78 29.84
N GLN A 80 -27.10 13.17 29.26
CA GLN A 80 -26.37 12.06 29.87
C GLN A 80 -24.85 12.26 29.80
N MET A 81 -24.39 13.37 30.38
CA MET A 81 -22.99 13.65 30.67
C MET A 81 -22.52 12.86 31.89
N ASP A 82 -22.43 11.55 31.77
CA ASP A 82 -21.67 10.70 32.69
C ASP A 82 -21.52 9.34 32.04
N PHE A 83 -20.31 8.92 31.65
CA PHE A 83 -19.78 7.59 31.95
C PHE A 83 -18.35 7.41 31.43
N ALA A 84 -17.45 7.38 32.41
CA ALA A 84 -16.30 6.50 32.56
C ALA A 84 -15.86 5.64 31.36
N LYS A 85 -14.61 5.90 30.96
CA LYS A 85 -13.66 5.02 30.26
C LYS A 85 -13.96 3.52 30.46
N VAL A 86 -14.62 2.90 29.48
CA VAL A 86 -14.79 1.44 29.41
C VAL A 86 -13.57 0.83 28.75
N GLU A 87 -12.59 0.40 29.56
CA GLU A 87 -11.56 -0.54 29.10
C GLU A 87 -12.19 -1.93 28.97
N LYS A 88 -12.66 -2.26 27.77
CA LYS A 88 -13.22 -3.57 27.45
C LYS A 88 -12.12 -4.63 27.48
N ARG A 89 -11.90 -5.28 28.63
CA ARG A 89 -11.03 -6.46 28.72
C ARG A 89 -11.73 -7.67 28.11
N VAL A 90 -11.24 -8.11 26.96
CA VAL A 90 -11.58 -9.43 26.39
C VAL A 90 -10.76 -10.48 27.13
N ARG A 91 -11.42 -11.40 27.85
CA ARG A 91 -10.78 -12.56 28.47
C ARG A 91 -10.72 -13.71 27.47
N THR A 92 -9.52 -14.22 27.18
CA THR A 92 -9.31 -15.51 26.51
C THR A 92 -9.13 -16.62 27.56
N THR A 93 -9.71 -17.80 27.33
CA THR A 93 -9.80 -18.97 28.24
C THR A 93 -8.48 -19.70 28.52
N GLY A 94 -7.32 -19.10 28.21
CA GLY A 94 -6.06 -19.83 28.10
C GLY A 94 -4.87 -19.31 28.89
N GLY A 95 -5.04 -18.40 29.85
CA GLY A 95 -3.96 -18.00 30.79
C GLY A 95 -2.67 -17.43 30.16
N GLY A 96 -2.63 -17.20 28.85
CA GLY A 96 -1.58 -16.45 28.16
C GLY A 96 -1.88 -14.97 28.24
N SER A 97 -0.83 -14.16 28.42
CA SER A 97 -0.85 -12.70 28.41
C SER A 97 -1.91 -12.16 27.44
N THR A 98 -2.85 -11.36 27.95
CA THR A 98 -3.85 -10.62 27.16
C THR A 98 -3.15 -9.53 26.35
N GLY A 99 -2.34 -9.92 25.37
CA GLY A 99 -1.81 -9.04 24.35
C GLY A 99 -2.78 -9.07 23.18
N THR A 100 -3.47 -7.96 22.92
CA THR A 100 -4.09 -7.73 21.61
C THR A 100 -3.03 -7.99 20.54
N VAL A 101 -3.29 -8.88 19.57
CA VAL A 101 -2.42 -9.06 18.40
C VAL A 101 -2.47 -7.77 17.60
N ARG A 102 -1.66 -6.77 18.00
CA ARG A 102 -1.48 -5.54 17.26
C ARG A 102 -0.52 -5.85 16.12
N ASN A 103 -0.80 -5.31 14.95
CA ASN A 103 0.16 -5.34 13.86
C ASN A 103 1.48 -4.75 14.37
N LEU A 104 2.55 -5.51 14.24
CA LEU A 104 3.88 -5.13 14.74
C LEU A 104 4.52 -4.00 13.92
N ARG A 105 3.96 -3.73 12.73
CA ARG A 105 4.40 -2.62 11.88
C ARG A 105 3.92 -1.31 12.48
N ILE A 106 4.86 -0.44 12.78
CA ILE A 106 4.63 0.96 13.17
C ILE A 106 4.02 1.67 11.95
N ARG A 107 2.91 2.38 12.15
CA ARG A 107 2.15 3.00 11.05
C ARG A 107 2.75 4.35 10.64
N GLU A 108 3.42 4.99 11.58
CA GLU A 108 4.09 6.27 11.48
C GLU A 108 5.36 6.18 10.61
N ASP A 109 6.04 5.02 10.62
CA ASP A 109 7.25 4.78 9.86
C ASP A 109 6.91 4.34 8.43
N THR A 110 7.13 5.25 7.47
CA THR A 110 7.00 4.94 6.05
C THR A 110 8.11 4.00 5.58
N ALA A 111 7.77 3.05 4.70
CA ALA A 111 8.81 2.20 4.11
C ALA A 111 9.65 2.99 3.11
N LYS A 112 10.94 2.67 3.03
CA LYS A 112 11.90 3.34 2.12
C LYS A 112 11.40 3.40 0.66
N TYR A 113 10.90 2.30 0.11
CA TYR A 113 10.38 2.23 -1.28
C TYR A 113 9.05 2.94 -1.51
N LEU A 114 8.43 3.51 -0.46
CA LEU A 114 7.23 4.33 -0.56
C LEU A 114 7.54 5.83 -0.40
N LEU A 115 8.80 6.19 -0.15
CA LEU A 115 9.22 7.59 -0.07
C LEU A 115 9.10 8.28 -1.44
N ASN A 116 9.43 7.56 -2.51
CA ASN A 116 9.22 7.99 -3.88
C ASN A 116 8.62 6.83 -4.70
N LEU A 117 7.47 7.07 -5.35
CA LEU A 117 6.75 6.07 -6.14
C LEU A 117 7.19 6.06 -7.61
N ASP A 118 8.04 7.01 -8.02
CA ASP A 118 8.60 7.03 -9.36
C ASP A 118 9.48 5.81 -9.60
N VAL A 119 9.26 5.15 -10.74
CA VAL A 119 9.96 3.90 -11.12
C VAL A 119 11.48 4.10 -11.22
N ASN A 120 11.91 5.31 -11.61
CA ASN A 120 13.31 5.67 -11.80
C ASN A 120 13.94 6.36 -10.57
N SER A 121 13.30 6.25 -9.42
CA SER A 121 13.86 6.74 -8.15
C SER A 121 15.00 5.82 -7.64
N ALA A 122 15.39 5.98 -6.38
CA ALA A 122 16.43 5.17 -5.78
C ALA A 122 16.06 3.67 -5.71
N TYR A 123 16.98 2.82 -6.12
CA TYR A 123 16.80 1.37 -6.07
C TYR A 123 16.72 0.86 -4.61
N TYR A 124 15.64 0.15 -4.30
CA TYR A 124 15.44 -0.58 -3.05
C TYR A 124 15.68 -2.08 -3.26
N ASP A 125 16.61 -2.67 -2.51
CA ASP A 125 16.79 -4.12 -2.48
C ASP A 125 15.87 -4.75 -1.42
N PRO A 126 14.80 -5.47 -1.80
CA PRO A 126 13.86 -6.07 -0.84
C PRO A 126 14.47 -7.21 -0.02
N LYS A 127 15.58 -7.81 -0.46
CA LYS A 127 16.23 -8.92 0.24
C LYS A 127 16.96 -8.41 1.48
N THR A 128 17.80 -7.39 1.30
CA THR A 128 18.56 -6.79 2.40
C THR A 128 17.83 -5.63 3.07
N ARG A 129 16.72 -5.18 2.50
CA ARG A 129 15.93 -4.02 2.93
C ARG A 129 16.76 -2.73 2.94
N SER A 130 17.68 -2.61 1.99
CA SER A 130 18.57 -1.45 1.86
C SER A 130 18.18 -0.58 0.67
N MET A 131 18.30 0.74 0.85
CA MET A 131 18.15 1.73 -0.22
C MET A 131 19.42 2.57 -0.22
N ARG A 132 20.19 2.52 -1.30
CA ARG A 132 21.54 3.11 -1.31
C ARG A 132 21.51 4.61 -1.46
N GLU A 133 20.89 5.06 -2.55
CA GLU A 133 20.79 6.46 -2.93
C GLU A 133 19.60 7.15 -2.24
N ASP A 134 19.61 8.47 -2.22
CA ASP A 134 18.49 9.29 -1.76
C ASP A 134 17.31 9.16 -2.74
N PRO A 135 16.11 8.74 -2.29
CA PRO A 135 14.91 8.70 -3.14
C PRO A 135 14.41 10.09 -3.56
N LEU A 136 14.80 11.16 -2.87
CA LEU A 136 14.35 12.54 -3.11
C LEU A 136 15.54 13.53 -3.16
N PRO A 137 16.44 13.44 -4.16
CA PRO A 137 17.67 14.24 -4.17
C PRO A 137 17.40 15.75 -4.18
N ASP A 138 16.37 16.22 -4.88
CA ASP A 138 16.09 17.65 -5.10
C ASP A 138 15.37 18.35 -3.93
N ALA A 139 14.87 17.62 -2.93
CA ALA A 139 14.18 18.22 -1.79
C ALA A 139 15.15 18.90 -0.80
N ASP A 140 14.63 19.76 0.08
CA ASP A 140 15.43 20.42 1.12
C ASP A 140 15.94 19.39 2.15
N PRO A 141 17.26 19.31 2.42
CA PRO A 141 17.84 18.40 3.41
C PRO A 141 17.21 18.46 4.81
N ASN A 142 16.74 19.63 5.27
CA ASN A 142 16.16 19.75 6.62
C ASN A 142 14.75 19.15 6.75
N GLU A 143 14.03 19.02 5.63
CA GLU A 143 12.69 18.44 5.60
C GLU A 143 12.72 16.94 5.29
N LYS A 144 13.87 16.42 4.83
CA LYS A 144 14.05 15.01 4.52
C LYS A 144 14.16 14.17 5.78
N PHE A 145 13.29 13.17 5.89
CA PHE A 145 13.40 12.14 6.93
C PHE A 145 14.51 11.11 6.63
N TYR A 146 14.85 10.90 5.35
CA TYR A 146 15.77 9.87 4.92
C TYR A 146 16.58 10.31 3.69
N GLU A 147 17.91 10.26 3.79
CA GLU A 147 18.85 10.70 2.74
C GLU A 147 19.58 9.54 2.04
N GLY A 148 19.12 8.30 2.22
CA GLY A 148 19.78 7.10 1.67
C GLY A 148 20.79 6.45 2.64
N ASP A 149 20.96 5.12 2.53
CA ASP A 149 21.86 4.37 3.42
C ASP A 149 23.34 4.75 3.23
N ASN A 150 23.73 5.24 2.05
CA ASN A 150 25.12 5.65 1.79
C ASN A 150 25.54 6.86 2.64
N GLN A 151 24.63 7.82 2.81
CA GLN A 151 24.86 9.01 3.62
C GLN A 151 25.11 8.65 5.09
N TYR A 152 24.28 7.78 5.66
CA TYR A 152 24.45 7.30 7.04
C TYR A 152 25.70 6.43 7.24
N ARG A 153 26.17 5.72 6.19
CA ARG A 153 27.40 4.91 6.27
C ARG A 153 28.68 5.74 6.27
N MET A 154 28.64 6.94 5.71
CA MET A 154 29.81 7.80 5.54
C MET A 154 29.87 8.93 6.56
N SER A 155 28.83 9.11 7.39
CA SER A 155 28.72 10.18 8.37
C SER A 155 29.03 9.74 9.81
N GLY A 156 29.14 10.72 10.71
CA GLY A 156 29.38 10.50 12.14
C GLY A 156 30.78 9.95 12.47
N GLN A 157 30.85 9.12 13.51
CA GLN A 157 32.11 8.54 14.03
C GLN A 157 32.85 7.67 12.99
N ALA A 158 32.18 7.19 11.94
CA ALA A 158 32.83 6.45 10.88
C ALA A 158 33.85 7.32 10.13
N LEU A 159 33.59 8.63 10.01
CA LEU A 159 34.49 9.58 9.35
C LEU A 159 35.71 9.88 10.24
N GLU A 160 35.47 10.11 11.53
CA GLU A 160 36.55 10.28 12.53
C GLU A 160 37.44 9.04 12.59
N PHE A 161 36.85 7.85 12.63
CA PHE A 161 37.58 6.59 12.61
C PHE A 161 38.40 6.41 11.32
N LYS A 162 37.89 6.86 10.16
CA LYS A 162 38.66 6.85 8.91
C LYS A 162 39.85 7.79 8.97
N GLN A 163 39.67 9.02 9.44
CA GLN A 163 40.76 10.00 9.61
C GLN A 163 41.84 9.45 10.54
N LEU A 164 41.42 8.84 11.63
CA LEU A 164 42.32 8.28 12.63
C LEU A 164 43.07 7.04 12.09
N ASN A 165 42.43 6.18 11.29
CA ASN A 165 43.13 5.12 10.55
C ASN A 165 44.15 5.66 9.54
N ILE A 166 43.80 6.71 8.80
CA ILE A 166 44.73 7.36 7.86
C ILE A 166 45.94 7.90 8.63
N HIS A 167 45.72 8.56 9.76
CA HIS A 167 46.79 9.06 10.62
C HIS A 167 47.69 7.93 11.15
N ALA A 168 47.12 6.80 11.58
CA ALA A 168 47.88 5.65 12.04
C ALA A 168 48.77 5.07 10.92
N TRP A 169 48.27 4.99 9.69
CA TRP A 169 49.07 4.56 8.54
C TRP A 169 50.20 5.55 8.22
N GLU A 170 49.92 6.85 8.20
CA GLU A 170 50.95 7.87 7.96
C GLU A 170 52.02 7.88 9.04
N ALA A 171 51.65 7.66 10.30
CA ALA A 171 52.59 7.61 11.41
C ALA A 171 53.44 6.33 11.38
N PHE A 172 52.85 5.21 10.96
CA PHE A 172 53.57 3.97 10.69
C PHE A 172 54.61 4.14 9.58
N ASP A 173 54.25 4.79 8.47
CA ASP A 173 55.19 5.10 7.38
C ASP A 173 56.32 6.05 7.82
N LYS A 174 56.05 6.94 8.78
CA LYS A 174 57.05 7.80 9.42
C LYS A 174 57.93 7.05 10.44
N GLY A 175 57.66 5.78 10.71
CA GLY A 175 58.44 4.91 11.60
C GLY A 175 57.98 4.87 13.06
N GLN A 176 56.80 5.41 13.38
CA GLN A 176 56.18 5.25 14.70
C GLN A 176 55.34 3.97 14.75
N ASP A 177 55.54 3.11 15.75
CA ASP A 177 54.81 1.85 15.89
C ASP A 177 53.42 2.10 16.53
N ILE A 178 52.45 2.45 15.68
CA ILE A 178 51.08 2.78 16.07
C ILE A 178 50.14 1.91 15.25
N HIS A 179 49.26 1.18 15.93
CA HIS A 179 48.30 0.30 15.27
C HIS A 179 46.92 0.40 15.89
N MET A 180 45.94 0.69 15.05
CA MET A 180 44.57 1.01 15.47
C MET A 180 43.87 -0.10 16.23
N GLN A 181 43.99 -1.33 15.76
CA GLN A 181 43.32 -2.48 16.36
C GLN A 181 44.12 -3.07 17.53
N ALA A 182 45.41 -2.73 17.66
CA ALA A 182 46.28 -3.32 18.69
C ALA A 182 46.37 -2.41 19.92
N ALA A 183 46.55 -1.10 19.69
CA ALA A 183 46.64 -0.08 20.74
C ALA A 183 45.72 1.13 20.40
N PRO A 184 44.39 0.94 20.40
CA PRO A 184 43.44 1.99 19.98
C PRO A 184 43.53 3.27 20.82
N SER A 185 43.72 3.16 22.13
CA SER A 185 43.83 4.32 23.03
C SER A 185 45.11 5.13 22.80
N GLN A 186 46.22 4.45 22.48
CA GLN A 186 47.48 5.12 22.13
C GLN A 186 47.34 5.85 20.81
N ALA A 187 46.74 5.20 19.80
CA ALA A 187 46.48 5.82 18.49
C ALA A 187 45.54 7.03 18.61
N GLU A 188 44.51 6.95 19.45
CA GLU A 188 43.60 8.07 19.71
C GLU A 188 44.30 9.24 20.43
N LEU A 189 45.11 8.96 21.46
CA LEU A 189 45.87 10.00 22.16
C LEU A 189 46.85 10.72 21.22
N LEU A 190 47.53 9.97 20.36
CA LEU A 190 48.44 10.55 19.37
C LEU A 190 47.69 11.40 18.34
N PHE A 191 46.53 10.93 17.88
CA PHE A 191 45.68 11.68 16.96
C PHE A 191 45.12 12.98 17.58
N LYS A 192 44.79 12.98 18.88
CA LYS A 192 44.35 14.21 19.59
C LYS A 192 45.48 15.20 19.82
N ASN A 193 46.73 14.72 19.87
CA ASN A 193 47.92 15.54 20.09
C ASN A 193 48.55 16.03 18.76
N TYR A 194 48.07 15.55 17.62
CA TYR A 194 48.47 15.94 16.27
C TYR A 194 47.82 17.28 15.89
#